data_AF-A0A252DPR9-F1
#
_entry.id   AF-A0A252DPR9-F1
#
_cell.length_a   1.000
_cell.length_b   1.000
_cell.length_c   1.000
_cell.angle_alpha   90.00
_cell.angle_beta   90.00
_cell.angle_gamma   90.00
#
_symmetry.space_group_name_H-M   'P 1'
#
loop_
_entity.id
_entity.type
_entity.pdbx_description
1 polymer ?
#
loop_
_entity_poly.entity_id
_entity_poly.type
_entity_poly.pdbx_seq_one_letter_code
_entity_poly.pdbx_strand_id
1 'polypeptide(L)'
;MVSDSKRNPIVLIHGYSASGESFKVWEQRLEARGYDVSTIHICSYVTLTNEVTIKDIAEGFDRALSIDGGLAPDEEFDAIVHSTGMLVIRSWLTAYSSKRRNRLKHLIGLAPATFGSPLAHKGRSWLGAMFKGNKEFGPDFLEAGDQVLDGLELGSRFTWDLAHKDLLSSETFYGTKTDTPYVFTFCGTNPYSGIAKFVSDPGTDGTVRWAGCALNTRKIVLDLTKQPQQGQRIDFDGSSNNGIAPTVLVKGLNHDTIMSNPSNELVDAVCEALQFSPEQDIQDWYKKTSDKLTPKDINPWQQFVVRAVDERDDPIPDYHVQVFTQGNEEFRAIESFGVNVHTYSGDKSLRCFYVNLNGILNPQNLLLPTTLPNLVMRVIASSGSQLIDYLGIKNSGEWDAQMDISYLLRESKIKLFWPFTTTLIELKLNREPRKEVAQFLQRLQATKN
;
A
#
# COMPACT_ATOMS: atom_id res chain seq x y z
N MET A 1 -19.89 31.48 -20.28
CA MET A 1 -20.81 30.35 -20.03
C MET A 1 -19.97 29.10 -20.11
N VAL A 2 -19.52 28.57 -18.96
CA VAL A 2 -18.90 27.25 -18.91
C VAL A 2 -20.05 26.27 -19.16
N SER A 3 -19.92 25.38 -20.14
CA SER A 3 -20.95 24.37 -20.40
C SER A 3 -21.19 23.59 -19.12
N ASP A 4 -22.45 23.49 -18.67
CA ASP A 4 -22.88 22.53 -17.65
C ASP A 4 -22.65 21.11 -18.19
N SER A 5 -21.41 20.64 -18.14
CA SER A 5 -21.12 19.22 -18.27
C SER A 5 -21.78 18.55 -17.08
N LYS A 6 -22.78 17.69 -17.35
CA LYS A 6 -23.46 16.89 -16.34
C LYS A 6 -22.40 16.18 -15.47
N ARG A 7 -22.33 16.53 -14.18
CA ARG A 7 -21.44 15.87 -13.21
C ARG A 7 -21.98 14.48 -12.90
N ASN A 8 -21.09 13.52 -12.70
CA ASN A 8 -21.49 12.19 -12.26
C ASN A 8 -21.96 12.25 -10.80
N PRO A 9 -22.90 11.37 -10.39
CA PRO A 9 -23.15 11.11 -8.99
C PRO A 9 -21.87 10.75 -8.23
N ILE A 10 -21.76 11.19 -6.97
CA ILE A 10 -20.59 10.93 -6.13
C ILE A 10 -20.95 9.92 -5.06
N VAL A 11 -20.15 8.87 -4.93
CA VAL A 11 -20.29 7.86 -3.89
C VAL A 11 -19.20 8.03 -2.83
N LEU A 12 -19.62 8.28 -1.58
CA LEU A 12 -18.73 8.49 -0.44
C LEU A 12 -18.58 7.19 0.36
N ILE A 13 -17.35 6.71 0.56
CA ILE A 13 -17.05 5.41 1.18
C ILE A 13 -16.14 5.60 2.40
N HIS A 14 -16.67 5.35 3.60
CA HIS A 14 -15.95 5.66 4.85
C HIS A 14 -14.87 4.64 5.18
N GLY A 15 -14.12 4.88 6.24
CA GLY A 15 -13.05 3.99 6.73
C GLY A 15 -13.51 3.06 7.86
N TYR A 16 -12.57 2.26 8.36
CA TYR A 16 -12.79 1.39 9.50
C TYR A 16 -13.28 2.15 10.74
N SER A 17 -14.26 1.58 11.44
CA SER A 17 -14.90 2.10 12.66
C SER A 17 -15.65 3.44 12.50
N ALA A 18 -15.74 3.97 11.28
CA ALA A 18 -16.54 5.14 10.96
C ALA A 18 -17.95 4.73 10.50
N SER A 19 -18.79 5.74 10.25
CA SER A 19 -20.07 5.62 9.57
C SER A 19 -20.13 6.65 8.44
N GLY A 20 -21.18 6.62 7.61
CA GLY A 20 -21.39 7.64 6.59
C GLY A 20 -21.40 9.08 7.13
N GLU A 21 -21.74 9.27 8.40
CA GLU A 21 -21.76 10.60 9.02
C GLU A 21 -20.40 11.31 9.00
N SER A 22 -19.28 10.56 8.88
CA SER A 22 -17.94 11.15 8.77
C SER A 22 -17.77 12.03 7.52
N PHE A 23 -18.65 11.91 6.52
CA PHE A 23 -18.61 12.69 5.29
C PHE A 23 -19.50 13.94 5.29
N LYS A 24 -20.27 14.23 6.35
CA LYS A 24 -21.17 15.41 6.38
C LYS A 24 -20.43 16.73 6.07
N VAL A 25 -19.19 16.87 6.56
CA VAL A 25 -18.36 18.04 6.24
C VAL A 25 -18.03 18.09 4.75
N TRP A 26 -17.65 16.97 4.15
CA TRP A 26 -17.33 16.90 2.73
C TRP A 26 -18.55 17.13 1.84
N GLU A 27 -19.72 16.60 2.17
CA GLU A 27 -20.98 16.89 1.48
C GLU A 27 -21.27 18.40 1.46
N GLN A 28 -21.23 19.07 2.62
CA GLN A 28 -21.42 20.52 2.71
C GLN A 28 -20.39 21.31 1.90
N ARG A 29 -19.13 20.85 1.90
CA ARG A 29 -18.04 21.50 1.15
C ARG A 29 -18.23 21.34 -0.35
N LEU A 30 -18.68 20.18 -0.82
CA LEU A 30 -19.02 19.91 -2.21
C LEU A 30 -20.26 20.72 -2.64
N GLU A 31 -21.31 20.77 -1.83
CA GLU A 31 -22.49 21.61 -2.06
C GLU A 31 -22.11 23.07 -2.26
N ALA A 32 -21.22 23.60 -1.40
CA ALA A 32 -20.69 24.95 -1.53
C ALA A 32 -19.87 25.20 -2.82
N ARG A 33 -19.48 24.14 -3.54
CA ARG A 33 -18.84 24.16 -4.87
C ARG A 33 -19.80 23.74 -6.00
N GLY A 34 -21.11 23.78 -5.73
CA GLY A 34 -22.16 23.57 -6.70
C GLY A 34 -22.41 22.12 -7.09
N TYR A 35 -21.99 21.15 -6.26
CA TYR A 35 -22.45 19.77 -6.41
C TYR A 35 -23.87 19.65 -5.85
N ASP A 36 -24.73 18.92 -6.56
CA ASP A 36 -26.09 18.65 -6.11
C ASP A 36 -26.07 17.53 -5.06
N VAL A 37 -26.41 17.86 -3.81
CA VAL A 37 -26.45 16.93 -2.68
C VAL A 37 -27.35 15.73 -2.96
N SER A 38 -28.41 15.89 -3.76
CA SER A 38 -29.30 14.77 -4.12
C SER A 38 -28.64 13.70 -5.00
N THR A 39 -27.47 14.01 -5.57
CA THR A 39 -26.62 13.10 -6.37
C THR A 39 -25.38 12.63 -5.61
N ILE A 40 -25.27 12.96 -4.32
CA ILE A 40 -24.21 12.48 -3.43
C ILE A 40 -24.78 11.32 -2.60
N HIS A 41 -24.17 10.16 -2.73
CA HIS A 41 -24.57 8.92 -2.07
C HIS A 41 -23.55 8.56 -1.00
N ILE A 42 -23.97 8.51 0.26
CA ILE A 42 -23.09 8.15 1.37
C ILE A 42 -23.29 6.68 1.73
N CYS A 43 -22.31 5.83 1.40
CA CYS A 43 -22.33 4.43 1.80
C CYS A 43 -22.07 4.29 3.29
N SER A 44 -22.78 3.38 3.95
CA SER A 44 -22.50 2.98 5.33
C SER A 44 -22.40 1.46 5.43
N TYR A 45 -21.38 0.97 6.11
CA TYR A 45 -21.16 -0.45 6.36
C TYR A 45 -20.53 -0.66 7.75
N VAL A 46 -20.66 -1.87 8.28
CA VAL A 46 -20.14 -2.19 9.63
C VAL A 46 -18.79 -2.88 9.49
N THR A 47 -17.77 -2.35 10.16
CA THR A 47 -16.46 -3.02 10.27
C THR A 47 -16.17 -3.56 11.65
N LEU A 48 -16.91 -3.16 12.68
CA LEU A 48 -16.71 -3.61 14.06
C LEU A 48 -17.48 -4.91 14.34
N THR A 49 -17.31 -5.89 13.45
CA THR A 49 -17.80 -7.27 13.62
C THR A 49 -16.73 -8.23 13.14
N ASN A 50 -16.52 -9.31 13.89
CA ASN A 50 -15.38 -10.20 13.62
C ASN A 50 -15.62 -11.16 12.43
N GLU A 51 -16.82 -11.16 11.85
CA GLU A 51 -17.22 -12.12 10.81
C GLU A 51 -17.05 -11.57 9.39
N VAL A 52 -17.08 -10.25 9.22
CA VAL A 52 -17.15 -9.61 7.90
C VAL A 52 -15.76 -9.31 7.36
N THR A 53 -15.49 -9.72 6.12
CA THR A 53 -14.24 -9.39 5.41
C THR A 53 -14.41 -8.14 4.54
N ILE A 54 -13.29 -7.55 4.11
CA ILE A 54 -13.30 -6.44 3.13
C ILE A 54 -13.97 -6.87 1.81
N LYS A 55 -13.88 -8.16 1.44
CA LYS A 55 -14.52 -8.69 0.22
C LYS A 55 -16.04 -8.72 0.35
N ASP A 56 -16.55 -9.12 1.51
CA ASP A 56 -18.00 -9.11 1.79
C ASP A 56 -18.54 -7.68 1.77
N ILE A 57 -17.79 -6.72 2.32
CA ILE A 57 -18.13 -5.29 2.24
C ILE A 57 -18.16 -4.81 0.79
N ALA A 58 -17.19 -5.22 -0.04
CA ALA A 58 -17.15 -4.85 -1.46
C ALA A 58 -18.30 -5.47 -2.28
N GLU A 59 -18.75 -6.68 -1.94
CA GLU A 59 -19.95 -7.27 -2.51
C GLU A 59 -21.21 -6.52 -2.06
N GLY A 60 -21.31 -6.20 -0.77
CA GLY A 60 -22.37 -5.36 -0.22
C GLY A 60 -22.42 -3.97 -0.88
N PHE A 61 -21.26 -3.37 -1.14
CA PHE A 61 -21.13 -2.11 -1.85
C PHE A 61 -21.72 -2.17 -3.27
N ASP A 62 -21.46 -3.23 -4.04
CA ASP A 62 -22.07 -3.39 -5.38
C ASP A 62 -23.60 -3.43 -5.33
N ARG A 63 -24.14 -4.16 -4.34
CA ARG A 63 -25.59 -4.22 -4.10
C ARG A 63 -26.14 -2.86 -3.72
N ALA A 64 -25.45 -2.15 -2.82
CA ALA A 64 -25.84 -0.83 -2.36
C ALA A 64 -25.85 0.21 -3.48
N LEU A 65 -24.92 0.15 -4.45
CA LEU A 65 -24.93 1.06 -5.61
C LEU A 65 -26.25 0.99 -6.39
N SER A 66 -26.83 -0.20 -6.53
CA SER A 66 -28.01 -0.43 -7.38
C SER A 66 -29.34 -0.39 -6.62
N ILE A 67 -29.44 -1.04 -5.47
CA ILE A 67 -30.72 -1.22 -4.75
C ILE A 67 -31.04 0.01 -3.92
N ASP A 68 -30.09 0.45 -3.09
CA ASP A 68 -30.33 1.49 -2.08
C ASP A 68 -29.86 2.88 -2.57
N GLY A 69 -28.77 2.92 -3.32
CA GLY A 69 -28.19 4.13 -3.92
C GLY A 69 -28.94 4.61 -5.16
N GLY A 70 -29.75 3.74 -5.78
CA GLY A 70 -30.60 4.11 -6.91
C GLY A 70 -29.84 4.43 -8.20
N LEU A 71 -28.54 4.13 -8.29
CA LEU A 71 -27.80 4.31 -9.53
C LEU A 71 -28.25 3.27 -10.55
N ALA A 72 -28.54 3.72 -11.77
CA ALA A 72 -28.91 2.81 -12.84
C ALA A 72 -27.74 1.83 -13.14
N PRO A 73 -28.02 0.61 -13.65
CA PRO A 73 -27.02 -0.44 -13.80
C PRO A 73 -25.76 -0.05 -14.59
N ASP A 74 -25.91 0.85 -15.55
CA ASP A 74 -24.84 1.35 -16.43
C ASP A 74 -24.50 2.84 -16.15
N GLU A 75 -25.04 3.42 -15.07
CA GLU A 75 -24.78 4.82 -14.69
C GLU A 75 -23.37 4.99 -14.17
N GLU A 76 -22.65 5.95 -14.76
CA GLU A 76 -21.30 6.33 -14.37
C GLU A 76 -21.32 7.12 -13.07
N PHE A 77 -20.29 6.95 -12.24
CA PHE A 77 -20.18 7.60 -10.94
C PHE A 77 -18.72 7.92 -10.61
N ASP A 78 -18.54 8.84 -9.68
CA ASP A 78 -17.25 9.14 -9.05
C ASP A 78 -17.26 8.65 -7.60
N ALA A 79 -16.09 8.37 -7.04
CA ALA A 79 -15.97 7.94 -5.65
C ALA A 79 -14.98 8.80 -4.87
N ILE A 80 -15.34 9.13 -3.63
CA ILE A 80 -14.43 9.66 -2.63
C ILE A 80 -14.38 8.68 -1.47
N VAL A 81 -13.19 8.19 -1.17
CA VAL A 81 -12.96 7.17 -0.16
C VAL A 81 -12.07 7.70 0.95
N HIS A 82 -12.32 7.29 2.18
CA HIS A 82 -11.43 7.55 3.31
C HIS A 82 -10.85 6.26 3.86
N SER A 83 -9.55 6.27 4.20
CA SER A 83 -8.89 5.17 4.92
C SER A 83 -9.18 3.79 4.28
N THR A 84 -9.78 2.85 5.02
CA THR A 84 -10.16 1.50 4.57
C THR A 84 -11.12 1.48 3.38
N GLY A 85 -11.88 2.54 3.13
CA GLY A 85 -12.77 2.65 1.96
C GLY A 85 -12.02 2.44 0.64
N MET A 86 -10.72 2.75 0.59
CA MET A 86 -9.87 2.44 -0.55
C MET A 86 -9.75 0.93 -0.80
N LEU A 87 -9.62 0.12 0.25
CA LEU A 87 -9.55 -1.34 0.11
C LEU A 87 -10.89 -1.93 -0.33
N VAL A 88 -12.01 -1.35 0.12
CA VAL A 88 -13.36 -1.74 -0.33
C VAL A 88 -13.52 -1.49 -1.82
N ILE A 89 -13.25 -0.28 -2.29
CA ILE A 89 -13.48 0.05 -3.71
C ILE A 89 -12.51 -0.69 -4.66
N ARG A 90 -11.25 -0.90 -4.25
CA ARG A 90 -10.30 -1.73 -4.99
C ARG A 90 -10.74 -3.20 -5.06
N SER A 91 -11.30 -3.72 -3.97
CA SER A 91 -11.88 -5.07 -3.95
C SER A 91 -13.09 -5.18 -4.87
N TRP A 92 -13.94 -4.16 -4.91
CA TRP A 92 -15.05 -4.08 -5.85
C TRP A 92 -14.54 -4.05 -7.30
N LEU A 93 -13.56 -3.20 -7.62
CA LEU A 93 -12.97 -3.10 -8.96
C LEU A 93 -12.45 -4.46 -9.45
N THR A 94 -11.82 -5.26 -8.58
CA THR A 94 -11.22 -6.56 -8.94
C THR A 94 -12.19 -7.74 -8.88
N ALA A 95 -13.39 -7.58 -8.33
CA ALA A 95 -14.39 -8.64 -8.21
C ALA A 95 -15.30 -8.74 -9.44
N TYR A 96 -15.49 -7.66 -10.20
CA TYR A 96 -16.51 -7.56 -11.24
C TYR A 96 -15.93 -7.35 -12.66
N SER A 97 -16.71 -7.72 -13.68
CA SER A 97 -16.35 -7.55 -15.09
C SER A 97 -16.07 -6.10 -15.46
N SER A 98 -15.27 -5.88 -16.52
CA SER A 98 -15.00 -4.55 -17.10
C SER A 98 -16.25 -3.70 -17.24
N LYS A 99 -17.34 -4.20 -17.85
CA LYS A 99 -18.60 -3.44 -18.00
C LYS A 99 -19.08 -2.78 -16.70
N ARG A 100 -19.01 -3.49 -15.57
CA ARG A 100 -19.49 -3.01 -14.27
C ARG A 100 -18.50 -2.04 -13.62
N ARG A 101 -17.19 -2.35 -13.67
CA ARG A 101 -16.16 -1.49 -13.07
C ARG A 101 -15.86 -0.22 -13.88
N ASN A 102 -16.08 -0.22 -15.20
CA ASN A 102 -15.90 0.93 -16.08
C ASN A 102 -16.84 2.10 -15.77
N ARG A 103 -17.84 1.90 -14.89
CA ARG A 103 -18.73 2.96 -14.41
C ARG A 103 -18.01 3.98 -13.53
N LEU A 104 -16.97 3.58 -12.81
CA LEU A 104 -16.19 4.48 -11.96
C LEU A 104 -15.26 5.34 -12.81
N LYS A 105 -15.37 6.68 -12.74
CA LYS A 105 -14.58 7.61 -13.56
C LYS A 105 -13.49 8.34 -12.80
N HIS A 106 -13.77 8.73 -11.57
CA HIS A 106 -12.78 9.31 -10.68
C HIS A 106 -12.79 8.61 -9.33
N LEU A 107 -11.59 8.31 -8.82
CA LEU A 107 -11.38 7.78 -7.48
C LEU A 107 -10.48 8.74 -6.69
N ILE A 108 -11.09 9.40 -5.72
CA ILE A 108 -10.40 10.29 -4.79
C ILE A 108 -10.16 9.56 -3.47
N GLY A 109 -8.90 9.39 -3.08
CA GLY A 109 -8.52 8.85 -1.78
C GLY A 109 -8.14 9.96 -0.80
N LEU A 110 -8.89 10.09 0.30
CA LEU A 110 -8.55 10.94 1.44
C LEU A 110 -7.93 10.07 2.53
N ALA A 111 -6.64 10.27 2.77
CA ALA A 111 -5.83 9.44 3.66
C ALA A 111 -6.07 7.92 3.47
N PRO A 112 -5.99 7.39 2.24
CA PRO A 112 -6.38 6.00 1.97
C PRO A 112 -5.39 5.01 2.59
N ALA A 113 -5.88 3.95 3.21
CA ALA A 113 -5.06 2.88 3.79
C ALA A 113 -4.68 1.81 2.74
N THR A 114 -4.16 2.25 1.59
CA THR A 114 -3.93 1.42 0.39
C THR A 114 -3.03 0.20 0.67
N PHE A 115 -2.04 0.35 1.54
CA PHE A 115 -1.14 -0.72 2.01
C PHE A 115 -1.17 -0.89 3.53
N GLY A 116 -2.35 -0.70 4.12
CA GLY A 116 -2.58 -0.89 5.55
C GLY A 116 -2.11 0.26 6.43
N SER A 117 -2.15 0.02 7.74
CA SER A 117 -1.85 1.01 8.78
C SER A 117 -1.16 0.36 9.99
N PRO A 118 -0.16 1.02 10.60
CA PRO A 118 0.42 0.60 11.88
C PRO A 118 -0.60 0.36 13.00
N LEU A 119 -1.77 1.00 12.94
CA LEU A 119 -2.76 0.91 14.02
C LEU A 119 -3.58 -0.38 14.01
N ALA A 120 -3.59 -1.11 12.89
CA ALA A 120 -4.27 -2.40 12.81
C ALA A 120 -3.75 -3.39 13.89
N HIS A 121 -2.43 -3.38 14.13
CA HIS A 121 -1.80 -4.23 15.15
C HIS A 121 -1.83 -3.62 16.56
N LYS A 122 -2.06 -2.31 16.70
CA LYS A 122 -2.21 -1.65 18.02
C LYS A 122 -3.58 -1.91 18.67
N GLY A 123 -4.52 -2.49 17.92
CA GLY A 123 -5.67 -3.26 18.39
C GLY A 123 -6.59 -2.59 19.44
N ARG A 124 -7.29 -3.45 20.19
CA ARG A 124 -8.38 -3.17 21.15
C ARG A 124 -8.05 -2.06 22.17
N SER A 125 -6.80 -1.95 22.59
CA SER A 125 -6.34 -0.92 23.53
C SER A 125 -6.42 0.50 22.93
N TRP A 126 -6.20 0.64 21.62
CA TRP A 126 -6.32 1.91 20.92
C TRP A 126 -7.76 2.23 20.51
N LEU A 127 -8.55 1.21 20.12
CA LEU A 127 -9.99 1.34 19.94
C LEU A 127 -10.65 1.93 21.20
N GLY A 128 -10.29 1.42 22.38
CA GLY A 128 -10.76 1.98 23.65
C GLY A 128 -10.27 3.39 23.96
N ALA A 129 -9.18 3.87 23.34
CA ALA A 129 -8.59 5.19 23.58
C ALA A 129 -9.13 6.27 22.65
N MET A 130 -9.36 5.96 21.36
CA MET A 130 -9.90 6.89 20.36
C MET A 130 -11.42 6.98 20.37
N PHE A 131 -12.12 5.90 20.76
CA PHE A 131 -13.58 5.79 20.66
C PHE A 131 -14.26 5.83 22.03
N LYS A 132 -13.70 6.58 23.00
CA LYS A 132 -14.37 6.85 24.29
C LYS A 132 -15.61 7.73 24.08
N GLY A 133 -16.70 7.08 23.73
CA GLY A 133 -18.04 7.63 23.59
C GLY A 133 -19.03 6.51 23.31
N ASN A 134 -19.76 6.09 24.35
CA ASN A 134 -20.90 5.16 24.34
C ASN A 134 -20.70 3.79 23.68
N LYS A 135 -20.16 2.82 24.43
CA LYS A 135 -20.63 1.42 24.33
C LYS A 135 -20.94 0.91 25.73
N GLU A 136 -22.18 0.46 25.92
CA GLU A 136 -22.58 -0.33 27.08
C GLU A 136 -21.72 -1.60 27.13
N PHE A 137 -21.30 -2.01 28.33
CA PHE A 137 -20.57 -3.26 28.54
C PHE A 137 -21.51 -4.45 28.24
N GLY A 138 -21.53 -4.90 27.00
CA GLY A 138 -22.29 -6.06 26.51
C GLY A 138 -21.42 -7.09 25.80
N PRO A 139 -22.00 -8.19 25.28
CA PRO A 139 -21.29 -9.26 24.57
C PRO A 139 -20.50 -8.77 23.34
N ASP A 140 -20.89 -7.65 22.74
CA ASP A 140 -20.26 -7.04 21.55
C ASP A 140 -18.98 -6.25 21.86
N PHE A 141 -18.53 -6.21 23.13
CA PHE A 141 -17.26 -5.58 23.53
C PHE A 141 -16.02 -6.26 22.92
N LEU A 142 -16.15 -7.53 22.50
CA LEU A 142 -15.07 -8.30 21.85
C LEU A 142 -15.03 -8.12 20.33
N GLU A 143 -16.04 -7.47 19.73
CA GLU A 143 -16.06 -7.22 18.30
C GLU A 143 -15.21 -6.00 17.94
N ALA A 144 -14.05 -6.29 17.35
CA ALA A 144 -13.09 -5.30 16.90
C ALA A 144 -12.93 -5.32 15.38
N GLY A 145 -13.67 -6.16 14.63
CA GLY A 145 -13.47 -6.23 13.20
C GLY A 145 -12.23 -7.02 12.80
N ASP A 146 -11.96 -8.13 13.48
CA ASP A 146 -10.69 -8.87 13.37
C ASP A 146 -10.30 -9.17 11.90
N GLN A 147 -11.24 -9.53 11.02
CA GLN A 147 -10.99 -9.78 9.59
C GLN A 147 -10.64 -8.51 8.79
N VAL A 148 -11.26 -7.38 9.11
CA VAL A 148 -10.95 -6.09 8.46
C VAL A 148 -9.60 -5.57 8.96
N LEU A 149 -9.31 -5.72 10.25
CA LEU A 149 -8.03 -5.35 10.86
C LEU A 149 -6.88 -6.20 10.32
N ASP A 150 -7.07 -7.51 10.15
CA ASP A 150 -6.10 -8.39 9.48
C ASP A 150 -5.77 -7.90 8.07
N GLY A 151 -6.79 -7.56 7.28
CA GLY A 151 -6.62 -6.98 5.95
C GLY A 151 -5.90 -5.63 5.96
N LEU A 152 -6.08 -4.82 7.00
CA LEU A 152 -5.42 -3.52 7.19
C LEU A 152 -4.03 -3.62 7.81
N GLU A 153 -3.62 -4.79 8.28
CA GLU A 153 -2.30 -4.95 8.87
C GLU A 153 -1.21 -4.65 7.84
N LEU A 154 -0.13 -4.00 8.29
CA LEU A 154 0.99 -3.69 7.42
C LEU A 154 1.61 -4.98 6.87
N GLY A 155 1.69 -5.07 5.55
CA GLY A 155 2.16 -6.28 4.87
C GLY A 155 1.15 -7.42 4.86
N SER A 156 -0.14 -7.15 5.13
CA SER A 156 -1.18 -8.16 5.08
C SER A 156 -1.20 -8.91 3.76
N ARG A 157 -1.53 -10.21 3.82
CA ARG A 157 -1.69 -11.02 2.62
C ARG A 157 -2.76 -10.45 1.69
N PHE A 158 -3.81 -9.86 2.27
CA PHE A 158 -4.88 -9.21 1.54
C PHE A 158 -4.38 -8.06 0.65
N THR A 159 -3.60 -7.11 1.18
CA THR A 159 -3.11 -5.97 0.38
C THR A 159 -2.07 -6.40 -0.65
N TRP A 160 -1.25 -7.41 -0.32
CA TRP A 160 -0.33 -8.05 -1.26
C TRP A 160 -1.08 -8.65 -2.46
N ASP A 161 -2.06 -9.51 -2.21
CA ASP A 161 -2.82 -10.19 -3.26
C ASP A 161 -3.67 -9.19 -4.07
N LEU A 162 -4.26 -8.19 -3.42
CA LEU A 162 -5.05 -7.17 -4.10
C LEU A 162 -4.17 -6.37 -5.08
N ALA A 163 -2.98 -5.92 -4.65
CA ALA A 163 -2.04 -5.21 -5.53
C ALA A 163 -1.61 -6.05 -6.74
N HIS A 164 -1.50 -7.38 -6.60
CA HIS A 164 -1.23 -8.27 -7.74
C HIS A 164 -2.40 -8.36 -8.74
N LYS A 165 -3.63 -8.03 -8.30
CA LYS A 165 -4.82 -8.03 -9.17
C LYS A 165 -4.99 -6.72 -9.94
N ASP A 166 -4.90 -5.57 -9.27
CA ASP A 166 -5.23 -4.28 -9.90
C ASP A 166 -4.00 -3.43 -10.26
N LEU A 167 -2.92 -3.50 -9.49
CA LEU A 167 -1.75 -2.63 -9.69
C LEU A 167 -0.65 -3.28 -10.53
N LEU A 168 -0.50 -4.60 -10.46
CA LEU A 168 0.59 -5.36 -11.07
C LEU A 168 0.10 -6.44 -12.05
N SER A 169 -1.19 -6.47 -12.39
CA SER A 169 -1.68 -7.39 -13.41
C SER A 169 -1.42 -6.85 -14.82
N SER A 170 -1.52 -7.73 -15.81
CA SER A 170 -1.47 -7.35 -17.22
C SER A 170 -2.68 -6.53 -17.66
N GLU A 171 -3.79 -6.59 -16.91
CA GLU A 171 -5.00 -5.81 -17.18
C GLU A 171 -4.85 -4.42 -16.55
N THR A 172 -5.17 -3.36 -17.30
CA THR A 172 -5.13 -2.00 -16.78
C THR A 172 -6.40 -1.72 -15.99
N PHE A 173 -6.27 -1.33 -14.72
CA PHE A 173 -7.38 -0.94 -13.85
C PHE A 173 -7.50 0.58 -13.70
N TYR A 174 -6.42 1.32 -13.94
CA TYR A 174 -6.34 2.77 -13.78
C TYR A 174 -5.50 3.36 -14.93
N GLY A 175 -6.11 3.45 -16.10
CA GLY A 175 -5.50 3.97 -17.33
C GLY A 175 -5.88 5.42 -17.61
N THR A 176 -5.39 5.94 -18.74
CA THR A 176 -5.68 7.30 -19.22
C THR A 176 -6.87 7.36 -20.19
N LYS A 177 -7.76 6.36 -20.15
CA LYS A 177 -8.92 6.24 -21.04
C LYS A 177 -10.21 6.25 -20.21
N THR A 178 -11.34 6.42 -20.87
CA THR A 178 -12.66 6.56 -20.23
C THR A 178 -13.25 5.25 -19.69
N ASP A 179 -12.62 4.12 -19.95
CA ASP A 179 -13.01 2.79 -19.47
C ASP A 179 -12.36 2.41 -18.13
N THR A 180 -11.53 3.28 -17.56
CA THR A 180 -10.92 3.10 -16.23
C THR A 180 -10.97 4.42 -15.45
N PRO A 181 -10.97 4.39 -14.11
CA PRO A 181 -10.93 5.62 -13.33
C PRO A 181 -9.56 6.28 -13.28
N TYR A 182 -9.56 7.61 -13.26
CA TYR A 182 -8.43 8.41 -12.80
C TYR A 182 -8.36 8.39 -11.27
N VAL A 183 -7.16 8.23 -10.72
CA VAL A 183 -6.95 8.13 -9.26
C VAL A 183 -6.14 9.29 -8.74
N PHE A 184 -6.67 9.93 -7.70
CA PHE A 184 -6.03 11.04 -7.00
C PHE A 184 -6.04 10.78 -5.51
N THR A 185 -4.88 10.84 -4.85
CA THR A 185 -4.79 10.55 -3.41
C THR A 185 -4.17 11.72 -2.66
N PHE A 186 -4.73 11.98 -1.47
CA PHE A 186 -4.32 13.05 -0.57
C PHE A 186 -4.03 12.44 0.79
N CYS A 187 -2.94 12.84 1.44
CA CYS A 187 -2.57 12.33 2.76
C CYS A 187 -2.11 13.47 3.65
N GLY A 188 -2.60 13.56 4.89
CA GLY A 188 -2.11 14.53 5.86
C GLY A 188 -0.61 14.33 6.16
N THR A 189 0.07 15.38 6.59
CA THR A 189 1.49 15.32 6.96
C THR A 189 1.73 15.37 8.46
N ASN A 190 0.71 15.70 9.24
CA ASN A 190 0.85 15.91 10.66
C ASN A 190 0.43 14.66 11.42
N PRO A 191 1.08 14.34 12.56
CA PRO A 191 0.52 13.38 13.50
C PRO A 191 -0.77 13.93 14.12
N TYR A 192 -1.45 13.10 14.91
CA TYR A 192 -2.52 13.57 15.77
C TYR A 192 -2.05 14.68 16.74
N SER A 193 -2.98 15.47 17.24
CA SER A 193 -2.73 16.50 18.25
C SER A 193 -2.82 15.93 19.68
N GLY A 194 -2.38 16.71 20.67
CA GLY A 194 -2.48 16.33 22.08
C GLY A 194 -1.69 15.06 22.45
N ILE A 195 -2.25 14.25 23.34
CA ILE A 195 -1.62 13.02 23.85
C ILE A 195 -1.47 11.96 22.75
N ALA A 196 -2.39 11.93 21.78
CA ALA A 196 -2.33 11.00 20.65
C ALA A 196 -1.14 11.24 19.71
N LYS A 197 -0.47 12.40 19.79
CA LYS A 197 0.77 12.68 19.06
C LYS A 197 1.90 11.71 19.41
N PHE A 198 1.99 11.30 20.68
CA PHE A 198 3.13 10.51 21.19
C PHE A 198 3.13 9.05 20.72
N VAL A 199 2.04 8.59 20.10
CA VAL A 199 1.94 7.23 19.55
C VAL A 199 1.98 7.19 18.02
N SER A 200 2.06 8.37 17.39
CA SER A 200 2.14 8.52 15.93
C SER A 200 3.59 8.32 15.49
N ASP A 201 3.82 7.39 14.57
CA ASP A 201 5.15 7.16 14.03
C ASP A 201 5.53 8.27 13.03
N PRO A 202 6.80 8.70 12.95
CA PRO A 202 7.26 9.64 11.93
C PRO A 202 6.92 9.17 10.52
N GLY A 203 6.67 10.10 9.60
CA GLY A 203 6.29 9.77 8.23
C GLY A 203 4.83 9.27 8.10
N THR A 204 3.95 9.62 9.02
CA THR A 204 2.52 9.25 8.96
C THR A 204 1.64 10.50 9.03
N ASP A 205 0.37 10.36 8.65
CA ASP A 205 -0.67 11.35 8.98
C ASP A 205 -1.24 11.15 10.39
N GLY A 206 -0.54 10.42 11.26
CA GLY A 206 -1.05 9.93 12.54
C GLY A 206 -1.63 8.52 12.48
N THR A 207 -2.08 8.05 11.31
CA THR A 207 -2.66 6.71 11.14
C THR A 207 -2.09 5.90 9.99
N VAL A 208 -1.98 6.47 8.79
CA VAL A 208 -1.42 5.81 7.61
C VAL A 208 -0.05 6.39 7.32
N ARG A 209 0.88 5.52 6.90
CA ARG A 209 2.20 5.94 6.41
C ARG A 209 2.04 6.67 5.08
N TRP A 210 2.74 7.78 4.89
CA TRP A 210 2.65 8.56 3.63
C TRP A 210 2.89 7.69 2.39
N ALA A 211 3.89 6.81 2.47
CA ALA A 211 4.23 5.90 1.38
C ALA A 211 3.25 4.71 1.21
N GLY A 212 2.35 4.51 2.18
CA GLY A 212 1.29 3.51 2.15
C GLY A 212 -0.03 4.01 1.56
N CYS A 213 -0.15 5.31 1.26
CA CYS A 213 -1.36 5.89 0.65
C CYS A 213 -1.40 5.70 -0.87
N ALA A 214 -0.25 5.73 -1.52
CA ALA A 214 -0.16 5.80 -2.98
C ALA A 214 -0.51 4.47 -3.66
N LEU A 215 -1.14 4.54 -4.84
CA LEU A 215 -1.44 3.36 -5.67
C LEU A 215 -0.38 3.10 -6.75
N ASN A 216 0.56 4.02 -6.98
CA ASN A 216 1.68 3.85 -7.92
C ASN A 216 2.76 2.91 -7.35
N THR A 217 2.40 1.63 -7.27
CA THR A 217 3.21 0.53 -6.76
C THR A 217 4.01 -0.13 -7.87
N ARG A 218 5.04 -0.87 -7.46
CA ARG A 218 5.89 -1.68 -8.32
C ARG A 218 6.37 -2.92 -7.58
N LYS A 219 6.84 -3.92 -8.32
CA LYS A 219 7.39 -5.15 -7.75
C LYS A 219 8.82 -5.38 -8.21
N ILE A 220 9.67 -5.79 -7.28
CA ILE A 220 11.01 -6.30 -7.54
C ILE A 220 11.01 -7.77 -7.11
N VAL A 221 11.29 -8.68 -8.04
CA VAL A 221 11.48 -10.10 -7.73
C VAL A 221 12.97 -10.36 -7.63
N LEU A 222 13.42 -10.83 -6.48
CA LEU A 222 14.78 -11.30 -6.24
C LEU A 222 14.76 -12.83 -6.25
N ASP A 223 14.99 -13.41 -7.42
CA ASP A 223 15.04 -14.84 -7.66
C ASP A 223 16.44 -15.38 -7.35
N LEU A 224 16.61 -15.85 -6.12
CA LEU A 224 17.88 -16.34 -5.59
C LEU A 224 18.05 -17.84 -5.83
N THR A 225 17.10 -18.48 -6.51
CA THR A 225 17.22 -19.86 -7.00
C THR A 225 18.18 -19.96 -8.20
N LYS A 226 18.28 -18.89 -8.99
CA LYS A 226 19.14 -18.80 -10.18
C LYS A 226 20.57 -18.49 -9.80
N GLN A 227 21.57 -19.12 -10.41
CA GLN A 227 22.97 -18.68 -10.28
C GLN A 227 23.24 -17.40 -11.09
N PRO A 228 24.24 -16.55 -10.72
CA PRO A 228 24.48 -15.29 -11.43
C PRO A 228 24.81 -15.50 -12.91
N GLN A 229 25.40 -16.65 -13.25
CA GLN A 229 25.78 -17.03 -14.60
C GLN A 229 24.63 -17.62 -15.42
N GLN A 230 23.51 -17.97 -14.79
CA GLN A 230 22.40 -18.72 -15.39
C GLN A 230 21.22 -17.84 -15.82
N GLY A 231 21.21 -16.55 -15.48
CA GLY A 231 20.18 -15.61 -15.92
C GLY A 231 20.01 -14.39 -15.02
N GLN A 232 19.04 -13.54 -15.39
CA GLN A 232 18.67 -12.37 -14.60
C GLN A 232 17.96 -12.80 -13.31
N ARG A 233 18.56 -12.43 -12.17
CA ARG A 233 18.04 -12.71 -10.82
C ARG A 233 17.04 -11.70 -10.33
N ILE A 234 17.02 -10.53 -10.97
CA ILE A 234 16.20 -9.42 -10.54
C ILE A 234 15.28 -9.05 -11.66
N ASP A 235 14.00 -9.35 -11.46
CA ASP A 235 12.94 -8.96 -12.36
C ASP A 235 12.20 -7.74 -11.78
N PHE A 236 11.70 -6.89 -12.66
CA PHE A 236 10.99 -5.69 -12.28
C PHE A 236 9.67 -5.64 -13.03
N ASP A 237 8.60 -5.55 -12.25
CA ASP A 237 7.27 -5.31 -12.78
C ASP A 237 6.83 -3.89 -12.43
N GLY A 238 6.67 -3.09 -13.48
CA GLY A 238 6.20 -1.73 -13.40
C GLY A 238 4.71 -1.70 -13.70
N SER A 239 3.96 -0.92 -12.94
CA SER A 239 2.53 -0.76 -13.17
C SER A 239 2.24 -0.19 -14.58
N SER A 240 1.33 -0.83 -15.31
CA SER A 240 0.77 -0.32 -16.56
C SER A 240 -0.26 0.82 -16.33
N ASN A 241 -0.58 1.10 -15.06
CA ASN A 241 -1.61 2.03 -14.65
C ASN A 241 -1.11 3.48 -14.66
N ASN A 242 -1.19 4.11 -15.84
CA ASN A 242 -0.77 5.48 -16.08
C ASN A 242 -1.83 6.55 -15.71
N GLY A 243 -3.03 6.15 -15.27
CA GLY A 243 -4.11 7.02 -14.77
C GLY A 243 -4.04 7.34 -13.28
N ILE A 244 -2.90 7.08 -12.61
CA ILE A 244 -2.72 7.28 -11.17
C ILE A 244 -1.80 8.49 -10.93
N ALA A 245 -2.31 9.52 -10.26
CA ALA A 245 -1.48 10.61 -9.77
C ALA A 245 -0.65 10.14 -8.56
N PRO A 246 0.61 10.60 -8.41
CA PRO A 246 1.33 10.44 -7.15
C PRO A 246 0.54 11.08 -5.99
N THR A 247 0.71 10.56 -4.78
CA THR A 247 0.00 11.10 -3.60
C THR A 247 0.41 12.54 -3.31
N VAL A 248 -0.58 13.41 -3.16
CA VAL A 248 -0.40 14.78 -2.67
C VAL A 248 -0.36 14.74 -1.14
N LEU A 249 0.77 15.12 -0.56
CA LEU A 249 0.90 15.27 0.88
C LEU A 249 0.35 16.65 1.28
N VAL A 250 -0.58 16.72 2.23
CA VAL A 250 -1.34 17.93 2.55
C VAL A 250 -0.87 18.49 3.89
N LYS A 251 -0.21 19.65 3.82
CA LYS A 251 0.36 20.33 4.98
C LYS A 251 -0.70 20.67 6.03
N GLY A 252 -0.37 20.49 7.30
CA GLY A 252 -1.21 20.94 8.42
C GLY A 252 -2.39 20.03 8.75
N LEU A 253 -2.66 19.00 7.94
CA LEU A 253 -3.73 18.03 8.19
C LEU A 253 -3.16 16.70 8.70
N ASN A 254 -3.99 15.94 9.41
CA ASN A 254 -3.74 14.58 9.86
C ASN A 254 -4.90 13.68 9.37
N HIS A 255 -4.89 12.41 9.78
CA HIS A 255 -5.87 11.41 9.34
C HIS A 255 -7.33 11.78 9.64
N ASP A 256 -7.57 12.50 10.74
CA ASP A 256 -8.90 12.96 11.14
C ASP A 256 -9.24 14.32 10.52
N THR A 257 -8.34 15.30 10.60
CA THR A 257 -8.64 16.67 10.17
C THR A 257 -8.77 16.80 8.66
N ILE A 258 -8.22 15.86 7.87
CA ILE A 258 -8.52 15.77 6.43
C ILE A 258 -10.01 15.49 6.16
N MET A 259 -10.73 14.88 7.10
CA MET A 259 -12.17 14.63 7.04
C MET A 259 -12.96 15.70 7.77
N SER A 260 -12.59 16.00 9.02
CA SER A 260 -13.38 16.85 9.91
C SER A 260 -13.19 18.35 9.67
N ASN A 261 -12.04 18.77 9.11
CA ASN A 261 -11.74 20.17 8.85
C ASN A 261 -10.78 20.35 7.64
N PRO A 262 -11.17 19.91 6.44
CA PRO A 262 -10.35 20.08 5.24
C PRO A 262 -10.18 21.57 4.91
N SER A 263 -8.98 21.95 4.45
CA SER A 263 -8.73 23.30 3.97
C SER A 263 -9.46 23.57 2.65
N ASN A 264 -9.76 24.84 2.35
CA ASN A 264 -10.42 25.17 1.08
C ASN A 264 -9.59 24.74 -0.13
N GLU A 265 -8.26 24.86 -0.05
CA GLU A 265 -7.35 24.47 -1.12
C GLU A 265 -7.38 22.96 -1.38
N LEU A 266 -7.52 22.13 -0.33
CA LEU A 266 -7.71 20.69 -0.48
C LEU A 266 -9.05 20.39 -1.16
N VAL A 267 -10.13 21.01 -0.69
CA VAL A 267 -11.46 20.79 -1.30
C VAL A 267 -11.47 21.21 -2.77
N ASP A 268 -10.82 22.33 -3.10
CA ASP A 268 -10.70 22.82 -4.48
C ASP A 268 -9.89 21.84 -5.35
N ALA A 269 -8.80 21.27 -4.83
CA ALA A 269 -8.02 20.25 -5.52
C ALA A 269 -8.82 18.96 -5.76
N VAL A 270 -9.64 18.54 -4.79
CA VAL A 270 -10.55 17.40 -4.96
C VAL A 270 -11.60 17.69 -6.04
N CYS A 271 -12.17 18.90 -6.06
CA CYS A 271 -13.13 19.28 -7.09
C CYS A 271 -12.51 19.37 -8.48
N GLU A 272 -11.25 19.81 -8.58
CA GLU A 272 -10.47 19.79 -9.83
C GLU A 272 -10.23 18.35 -10.30
N ALA A 273 -9.89 17.44 -9.38
CA ALA A 273 -9.67 16.03 -9.67
C ALA A 273 -10.95 15.29 -10.13
N LEU A 274 -12.11 15.61 -9.57
CA LEU A 274 -13.42 15.07 -9.99
C LEU A 274 -13.86 15.55 -11.39
N GLN A 275 -13.21 16.59 -11.93
CA GLN A 275 -13.47 17.13 -13.26
C GLN A 275 -12.30 16.86 -14.21
N PHE A 276 -11.38 15.99 -13.82
CA PHE A 276 -10.23 15.66 -14.66
C PHE A 276 -10.69 14.97 -15.95
N SER A 277 -10.04 15.29 -17.05
CA SER A 277 -10.41 14.81 -18.38
C SER A 277 -9.23 14.15 -19.10
N PRO A 278 -9.46 13.22 -20.03
CA PRO A 278 -8.38 12.53 -20.75
C PRO A 278 -7.45 13.45 -21.55
N GLU A 279 -7.87 14.66 -21.86
CA GLU A 279 -7.06 15.66 -22.55
C GLU A 279 -6.02 16.33 -21.64
N GLN A 280 -6.16 16.17 -20.31
CA GLN A 280 -5.25 16.74 -19.32
C GLN A 280 -4.09 15.79 -18.99
N ASP A 281 -2.95 16.38 -18.64
CA ASP A 281 -1.80 15.62 -18.12
C ASP A 281 -1.89 15.50 -16.59
N ILE A 282 -1.95 14.26 -16.10
CA ILE A 282 -2.08 13.96 -14.68
C ILE A 282 -0.85 14.36 -13.86
N GLN A 283 0.33 14.37 -14.49
CA GLN A 283 1.58 14.81 -13.85
C GLN A 283 1.62 16.34 -13.73
N ASP A 284 1.09 17.07 -14.71
CA ASP A 284 0.95 18.53 -14.61
C ASP A 284 -0.05 18.91 -13.52
N TRP A 285 -1.19 18.21 -13.44
CA TRP A 285 -2.14 18.35 -12.33
C TRP A 285 -1.46 18.08 -10.99
N TYR A 286 -0.70 16.98 -10.89
CA TYR A 286 -0.01 16.61 -9.65
C TYR A 286 0.97 17.70 -9.23
N LYS A 287 1.86 18.13 -10.12
CA LYS A 287 2.86 19.15 -9.84
C LYS A 287 2.23 20.46 -9.37
N LYS A 288 1.23 20.95 -10.09
CA LYS A 288 0.48 22.18 -9.72
C LYS A 288 -0.15 22.07 -8.34
N THR A 289 -0.68 20.90 -8.00
CA THR A 289 -1.39 20.64 -6.75
C THR A 289 -0.43 20.44 -5.58
N SER A 290 0.64 19.65 -5.77
CA SER A 290 1.68 19.42 -4.78
C SER A 290 2.42 20.71 -4.42
N ASP A 291 2.73 21.56 -5.40
CA ASP A 291 3.40 22.85 -5.17
C ASP A 291 2.64 23.76 -4.19
N LYS A 292 1.31 23.62 -4.12
CA LYS A 292 0.44 24.38 -3.22
C LYS A 292 0.26 23.70 -1.86
N LEU A 293 -0.03 22.40 -1.87
CA LEU A 293 -0.50 21.66 -0.70
C LEU A 293 0.61 20.97 0.09
N THR A 294 1.71 20.60 -0.55
CA THR A 294 2.80 19.83 0.08
C THR A 294 3.80 20.72 0.81
N PRO A 295 4.25 20.36 2.03
CA PRO A 295 5.35 21.06 2.70
C PRO A 295 6.63 21.00 1.86
N LYS A 296 7.39 22.11 1.82
CA LYS A 296 8.64 22.19 1.04
C LYS A 296 9.80 21.39 1.63
N ASP A 297 9.72 21.08 2.92
CA ASP A 297 10.76 20.46 3.74
C ASP A 297 10.38 19.03 4.16
N ILE A 298 9.57 18.34 3.36
CA ILE A 298 9.10 17.00 3.70
C ILE A 298 10.20 15.94 3.56
N ASN A 299 10.41 15.17 4.62
CA ASN A 299 11.36 14.07 4.60
C ASN A 299 10.87 12.95 3.67
N PRO A 300 11.72 12.43 2.77
CA PRO A 300 11.33 11.32 1.91
C PRO A 300 11.26 10.03 2.72
N TRP A 301 10.11 9.36 2.67
CA TRP A 301 9.90 8.03 3.23
C TRP A 301 9.46 7.06 2.16
N GLN A 302 9.80 5.79 2.31
CA GLN A 302 9.35 4.72 1.42
C GLN A 302 8.95 3.48 2.21
N GLN A 303 7.93 2.79 1.73
CA GLN A 303 7.49 1.52 2.29
C GLN A 303 7.94 0.38 1.38
N PHE A 304 8.47 -0.69 1.98
CA PHE A 304 8.73 -1.95 1.30
C PHE A 304 7.91 -3.06 1.95
N VAL A 305 7.09 -3.76 1.17
CA VAL A 305 6.46 -4.99 1.62
C VAL A 305 7.26 -6.13 1.01
N VAL A 306 7.91 -6.93 1.85
CA VAL A 306 8.76 -8.04 1.44
C VAL A 306 8.02 -9.33 1.73
N ARG A 307 7.93 -10.22 0.73
CA ARG A 307 7.47 -11.60 0.88
C ARG A 307 8.61 -12.57 0.59
N ALA A 308 8.89 -13.50 1.49
CA ALA A 308 9.88 -14.54 1.26
C ALA A 308 9.21 -15.89 0.99
N VAL A 309 9.58 -16.54 -0.11
CA VAL A 309 9.06 -17.86 -0.51
C VAL A 309 10.18 -18.78 -0.98
N ASP A 310 9.93 -20.08 -0.96
CA ASP A 310 10.82 -21.05 -1.61
C ASP A 310 10.47 -21.26 -3.10
N GLU A 311 11.15 -22.19 -3.77
CA GLU A 311 10.96 -22.51 -5.19
C GLU A 311 9.58 -23.12 -5.49
N ARG A 312 8.83 -23.50 -4.46
CA ARG A 312 7.47 -24.06 -4.54
C ARG A 312 6.41 -23.02 -4.19
N ASP A 313 6.82 -21.77 -4.01
CA ASP A 313 6.02 -20.66 -3.51
C ASP A 313 5.50 -20.86 -2.06
N ASP A 314 6.08 -21.81 -1.31
CA ASP A 314 5.78 -22.00 0.11
C ASP A 314 6.39 -20.84 0.94
N PRO A 315 5.67 -20.32 1.95
CA PRO A 315 6.13 -19.18 2.73
C PRO A 315 7.37 -19.50 3.56
N ILE A 316 8.33 -18.56 3.60
CA ILE A 316 9.51 -18.61 4.46
C ILE A 316 9.30 -17.66 5.65
N PRO A 317 8.85 -18.14 6.82
CA PRO A 317 8.49 -17.26 7.95
C PRO A 317 9.71 -16.68 8.69
N ASP A 318 10.82 -17.41 8.72
CA ASP A 318 12.03 -17.05 9.45
C ASP A 318 13.13 -16.60 8.49
N TYR A 319 13.14 -15.30 8.19
CA TYR A 319 14.18 -14.66 7.40
C TYR A 319 14.61 -13.32 8.01
N HIS A 320 15.65 -12.70 7.48
CA HIS A 320 16.12 -11.38 7.84
C HIS A 320 16.71 -10.70 6.59
N VAL A 321 16.53 -9.39 6.47
CA VAL A 321 17.06 -8.60 5.36
C VAL A 321 17.88 -7.45 5.92
N GLN A 322 19.11 -7.32 5.42
CA GLN A 322 20.00 -6.21 5.72
C GLN A 322 20.41 -5.53 4.44
N VAL A 323 20.50 -4.20 4.49
CA VAL A 323 20.99 -3.38 3.38
C VAL A 323 22.14 -2.51 3.89
N PHE A 324 23.25 -2.51 3.17
CA PHE A 324 24.46 -1.78 3.56
C PHE A 324 25.23 -1.30 2.34
N THR A 325 26.10 -0.31 2.56
CA THR A 325 27.15 0.06 1.61
C THR A 325 28.45 -0.62 1.99
N GLN A 326 29.24 -1.00 1.00
CA GLN A 326 30.55 -1.62 1.17
C GLN A 326 31.66 -0.59 0.88
N GLY A 327 32.46 -0.27 1.90
CA GLY A 327 33.72 0.48 1.73
C GLY A 327 34.90 -0.45 1.45
N ASN A 328 36.11 0.13 1.36
CA ASN A 328 37.33 -0.65 1.10
C ASN A 328 37.60 -1.71 2.18
N GLU A 329 37.21 -1.48 3.44
CA GLU A 329 37.38 -2.44 4.56
C GLU A 329 36.23 -2.44 5.60
N GLU A 330 35.19 -1.60 5.44
CA GLU A 330 34.08 -1.48 6.39
C GLU A 330 32.71 -1.61 5.70
N PHE A 331 31.82 -2.41 6.28
CA PHE A 331 30.40 -2.41 5.94
C PHE A 331 29.69 -1.32 6.75
N ARG A 332 28.91 -0.47 6.07
CA ARG A 332 28.08 0.55 6.72
C ARG A 332 26.62 0.24 6.48
N ALA A 333 25.91 -0.17 7.52
CA ALA A 333 24.49 -0.44 7.47
C ALA A 333 23.71 0.83 7.05
N ILE A 334 22.68 0.66 6.22
CA ILE A 334 21.67 1.70 6.05
C ILE A 334 20.72 1.57 7.23
N GLU A 335 21.02 2.29 8.31
CA GLU A 335 20.33 2.16 9.61
C GLU A 335 18.81 2.24 9.48
N SER A 336 18.30 3.08 8.59
CA SER A 336 16.85 3.26 8.38
C SER A 336 16.10 2.01 7.89
N PHE A 337 16.77 1.01 7.31
CA PHE A 337 16.13 -0.25 6.90
C PHE A 337 15.83 -1.19 8.09
N GLY A 338 16.56 -1.08 9.20
CA GLY A 338 16.40 -1.97 10.35
C GLY A 338 15.47 -1.45 11.45
N VAL A 339 15.07 -0.18 11.39
CA VAL A 339 14.44 0.51 12.53
C VAL A 339 12.94 0.27 12.63
N ASN A 340 12.22 0.28 11.51
CA ASN A 340 10.75 0.19 11.51
C ASN A 340 10.29 -0.96 10.62
N VAL A 341 10.36 -2.18 11.16
CA VAL A 341 9.95 -3.42 10.49
C VAL A 341 8.75 -4.00 11.20
N HIS A 342 7.64 -4.13 10.47
CA HIS A 342 6.42 -4.79 10.94
C HIS A 342 6.34 -6.18 10.34
N THR A 343 6.21 -7.23 11.15
CA THR A 343 5.97 -8.60 10.65
C THR A 343 4.47 -8.86 10.67
N TYR A 344 3.89 -9.22 9.53
CA TYR A 344 2.46 -9.50 9.44
C TYR A 344 2.11 -10.72 10.31
N SER A 345 1.10 -10.57 11.15
CA SER A 345 0.74 -11.58 12.15
C SER A 345 0.18 -12.87 11.55
N GLY A 346 -0.60 -12.77 10.46
CA GLY A 346 -1.22 -13.91 9.78
C GLY A 346 -0.27 -14.75 8.93
N ASP A 347 0.82 -14.15 8.43
CA ASP A 347 1.85 -14.84 7.64
C ASP A 347 3.20 -14.13 7.81
N LYS A 348 4.09 -14.72 8.61
CA LYS A 348 5.40 -14.14 8.95
C LYS A 348 6.39 -14.08 7.79
N SER A 349 6.06 -14.69 6.65
CA SER A 349 6.83 -14.53 5.41
C SER A 349 6.67 -13.14 4.80
N LEU A 350 5.63 -12.39 5.22
CA LEU A 350 5.37 -11.02 4.82
C LEU A 350 5.81 -10.04 5.91
N ARG A 351 6.57 -9.02 5.49
CA ARG A 351 7.06 -7.96 6.39
C ARG A 351 7.05 -6.61 5.70
N CYS A 352 6.68 -5.59 6.46
CA CYS A 352 6.61 -4.22 6.00
C CYS A 352 7.71 -3.38 6.64
N PHE A 353 8.66 -2.93 5.83
CA PHE A 353 9.75 -2.04 6.20
C PHE A 353 9.35 -0.60 5.89
N TYR A 354 9.62 0.33 6.81
CA TYR A 354 9.39 1.76 6.59
C TYR A 354 10.66 2.56 6.76
N VAL A 355 11.16 3.07 5.64
CA VAL A 355 12.53 3.54 5.51
C VAL A 355 12.52 5.04 5.30
N ASN A 356 13.17 5.76 6.21
CA ASN A 356 13.50 7.16 6.01
C ASN A 356 14.65 7.24 5.00
N LEU A 357 14.43 7.97 3.91
CA LEU A 357 15.41 8.14 2.84
C LEU A 357 16.25 9.40 3.00
N ASN A 358 16.11 10.14 4.11
CA ASN A 358 17.03 11.22 4.43
C ASN A 358 18.46 10.69 4.57
N GLY A 359 19.43 11.39 3.98
CA GLY A 359 20.82 10.93 3.87
C GLY A 359 21.07 9.90 2.76
N ILE A 360 20.01 9.33 2.16
CA ILE A 360 20.08 8.48 0.96
C ILE A 360 19.74 9.31 -0.29
N LEU A 361 18.66 10.10 -0.21
CA LEU A 361 18.19 11.01 -1.24
C LEU A 361 18.32 12.46 -0.76
N ASN A 362 18.42 13.38 -1.72
CA ASN A 362 18.38 14.81 -1.43
C ASN A 362 16.91 15.25 -1.21
N PRO A 363 16.51 15.66 0.00
CA PRO A 363 15.12 16.03 0.27
C PRO A 363 14.68 17.31 -0.46
N GLN A 364 15.60 18.20 -0.87
CA GLN A 364 15.30 19.38 -1.66
C GLN A 364 15.13 19.09 -3.16
N ASN A 365 15.63 17.95 -3.64
CA ASN A 365 15.47 17.53 -5.03
C ASN A 365 15.55 16.00 -5.16
N LEU A 366 14.40 15.35 -5.07
CA LEU A 366 14.24 13.90 -5.13
C LEU A 366 14.61 13.29 -6.50
N LEU A 367 14.79 14.12 -7.53
CA LEU A 367 15.24 13.68 -8.86
C LEU A 367 16.76 13.51 -8.93
N LEU A 368 17.51 14.13 -8.01
CA LEU A 368 18.96 13.97 -7.96
C LEU A 368 19.32 12.51 -7.64
N PRO A 369 20.35 11.96 -8.29
CA PRO A 369 20.89 10.66 -7.93
C PRO A 369 21.27 10.62 -6.46
N THR A 370 21.10 9.44 -5.87
CA THR A 370 21.62 9.15 -4.53
C THR A 370 23.14 9.35 -4.48
N THR A 371 23.63 9.76 -3.31
CA THR A 371 25.07 9.88 -3.03
C THR A 371 25.71 8.54 -2.66
N LEU A 372 24.92 7.48 -2.50
CA LEU A 372 25.42 6.16 -2.15
C LEU A 372 26.34 5.61 -3.26
N PRO A 373 27.56 5.15 -2.91
CA PRO A 373 28.53 4.66 -3.89
C PRO A 373 28.14 3.30 -4.46
N ASN A 374 27.54 2.44 -3.63
CA ASN A 374 27.11 1.07 -3.93
C ASN A 374 26.00 0.66 -2.96
N LEU A 375 25.41 -0.51 -3.21
CA LEU A 375 24.39 -1.09 -2.35
C LEU A 375 24.50 -2.62 -2.36
N VAL A 376 24.55 -3.21 -1.18
CA VAL A 376 24.57 -4.65 -0.99
C VAL A 376 23.41 -5.05 -0.09
N MET A 377 22.67 -6.06 -0.51
CA MET A 377 21.64 -6.70 0.30
C MET A 377 22.15 -8.05 0.80
N ARG A 378 22.02 -8.29 2.10
CA ARG A 378 22.18 -9.61 2.70
C ARG A 378 20.82 -10.12 3.13
N VAL A 379 20.49 -11.33 2.72
CA VAL A 379 19.32 -12.05 3.26
C VAL A 379 19.86 -13.18 4.15
N ILE A 380 19.11 -13.52 5.19
CA ILE A 380 19.39 -14.68 6.04
C ILE A 380 18.06 -15.42 6.14
N ALA A 381 18.03 -16.73 5.92
CA ALA A 381 16.79 -17.50 6.04
C ALA A 381 17.02 -18.85 6.71
N SER A 382 16.07 -19.24 7.55
CA SER A 382 16.11 -20.46 8.35
C SER A 382 14.82 -21.25 8.14
N SER A 383 14.94 -22.55 7.91
CA SER A 383 13.80 -23.47 7.83
C SER A 383 13.29 -23.87 9.22
N GLY A 384 14.03 -23.57 10.29
CA GLY A 384 13.83 -24.11 11.64
C GLY A 384 14.01 -25.63 11.75
N SER A 385 14.50 -26.29 10.68
CA SER A 385 14.62 -27.75 10.60
C SER A 385 16.07 -28.21 10.67
N GLN A 386 16.29 -29.35 11.32
CA GLN A 386 17.57 -30.07 11.26
C GLN A 386 17.70 -30.95 10.01
N LEU A 387 16.72 -30.93 9.10
CA LEU A 387 16.68 -31.82 7.94
C LEU A 387 16.59 -31.08 6.60
N ILE A 388 16.17 -29.82 6.61
CA ILE A 388 15.90 -29.02 5.42
C ILE A 388 16.63 -27.69 5.56
N ASP A 389 17.24 -27.19 4.49
CA ASP A 389 17.87 -25.88 4.44
C ASP A 389 17.34 -25.06 3.26
N TYR A 390 17.57 -23.75 3.34
CA TYR A 390 17.51 -22.89 2.17
C TYR A 390 18.92 -22.76 1.59
N LEU A 391 19.11 -23.13 0.33
CA LEU A 391 20.42 -23.11 -0.32
C LEU A 391 20.63 -21.82 -1.11
N GLY A 392 21.83 -21.25 -0.97
CA GLY A 392 22.26 -20.04 -1.65
C GLY A 392 23.49 -20.24 -2.52
N ILE A 393 24.17 -19.13 -2.84
CA ILE A 393 25.33 -19.09 -3.75
C ILE A 393 26.54 -19.87 -3.19
N LYS A 394 26.62 -20.01 -1.86
CA LYS A 394 27.64 -20.78 -1.16
C LYS A 394 26.98 -22.04 -0.61
N ASN A 395 27.44 -23.22 -1.06
CA ASN A 395 26.88 -24.53 -0.72
C ASN A 395 27.22 -24.97 0.72
N SER A 396 26.77 -24.23 1.74
CA SER A 396 27.04 -24.51 3.17
C SER A 396 25.83 -24.94 4.01
N GLY A 397 24.63 -25.10 3.42
CA GLY A 397 23.46 -25.59 4.17
C GLY A 397 22.77 -24.54 5.05
N GLU A 398 23.06 -23.25 4.87
CA GLU A 398 22.25 -22.16 5.45
C GLU A 398 22.18 -21.06 4.39
N TRP A 399 21.03 -20.38 4.26
CA TRP A 399 20.94 -19.22 3.37
C TRP A 399 21.43 -18.00 4.12
N ASP A 400 22.69 -17.67 3.89
CA ASP A 400 23.31 -16.41 4.29
C ASP A 400 24.16 -15.93 3.12
N ALA A 401 23.57 -15.08 2.28
CA ALA A 401 24.24 -14.59 1.10
C ALA A 401 24.05 -13.09 0.91
N GLN A 402 25.10 -12.48 0.36
CA GLN A 402 25.15 -11.09 -0.01
C GLN A 402 24.99 -10.96 -1.53
N MET A 403 24.29 -9.92 -1.95
CA MET A 403 24.09 -9.57 -3.35
C MET A 403 24.39 -8.11 -3.56
N ASP A 404 25.28 -7.82 -4.51
CA ASP A 404 25.45 -6.48 -5.03
C ASP A 404 24.21 -6.09 -5.84
N ILE A 405 23.50 -5.06 -5.38
CA ILE A 405 22.33 -4.48 -6.01
C ILE A 405 22.56 -3.01 -6.39
N SER A 406 23.82 -2.61 -6.54
CA SER A 406 24.22 -1.22 -6.82
C SER A 406 23.63 -0.66 -8.11
N TYR A 407 23.34 -1.52 -9.09
CA TYR A 407 22.72 -1.10 -10.35
C TYR A 407 21.30 -0.53 -10.13
N LEU A 408 20.58 -0.96 -9.08
CA LEU A 408 19.28 -0.39 -8.67
C LEU A 408 19.39 1.04 -8.09
N LEU A 409 20.59 1.60 -7.91
CA LEU A 409 20.78 2.99 -7.50
C LEU A 409 20.73 3.98 -8.67
N ARG A 410 21.10 3.55 -9.89
CA ARG A 410 21.51 4.47 -10.97
C ARG A 410 20.82 4.24 -12.32
N GLU A 411 20.28 3.06 -12.60
CA GLU A 411 19.64 2.83 -13.90
C GLU A 411 18.38 3.68 -14.08
N SER A 412 18.25 4.34 -15.24
CA SER A 412 17.17 5.30 -15.50
C SER A 412 15.78 4.66 -15.59
N LYS A 413 15.69 3.34 -15.73
CA LYS A 413 14.42 2.59 -15.77
C LYS A 413 14.01 1.97 -14.43
N ILE A 414 14.97 1.65 -13.54
CA ILE A 414 14.71 0.92 -12.30
C ILE A 414 15.52 1.55 -11.17
N LYS A 415 14.83 2.15 -10.19
CA LYS A 415 15.43 2.72 -8.98
C LYS A 415 14.85 2.06 -7.74
N LEU A 416 15.69 1.52 -6.85
CA LEU A 416 15.23 0.96 -5.57
C LEU A 416 14.56 2.01 -4.70
N PHE A 417 15.18 3.18 -4.60
CA PHE A 417 14.66 4.30 -3.81
C PHE A 417 13.70 5.14 -4.63
N TRP A 418 12.46 5.21 -4.17
CA TRP A 418 11.39 5.96 -4.80
C TRP A 418 10.43 6.46 -3.73
N PRO A 419 10.58 7.73 -3.34
CA PRO A 419 9.91 8.27 -2.17
C PRO A 419 8.39 8.25 -2.34
N PHE A 420 7.70 8.18 -1.21
CA PHE A 420 6.25 8.22 -1.06
C PHE A 420 5.50 7.13 -1.81
N THR A 421 6.11 5.95 -1.97
CA THR A 421 5.50 4.77 -2.58
C THR A 421 5.71 3.50 -1.79
N THR A 422 4.87 2.51 -2.05
CA THR A 422 5.09 1.13 -1.60
C THR A 422 5.75 0.34 -2.73
N THR A 423 6.88 -0.30 -2.44
CA THR A 423 7.54 -1.28 -3.33
C THR A 423 7.29 -2.68 -2.78
N LEU A 424 6.76 -3.59 -3.59
CA LEU A 424 6.71 -5.00 -3.26
C LEU A 424 8.05 -5.66 -3.60
N ILE A 425 8.58 -6.48 -2.71
CA ILE A 425 9.78 -7.29 -2.94
C ILE A 425 9.41 -8.76 -2.71
N GLU A 426 9.62 -9.61 -3.70
CA GLU A 426 9.48 -11.06 -3.54
C GLU A 426 10.87 -11.71 -3.54
N LEU A 427 11.23 -12.38 -2.45
CA LEU A 427 12.46 -13.14 -2.31
C LEU A 427 12.15 -14.61 -2.61
N LYS A 428 12.83 -15.23 -3.57
CA LYS A 428 12.69 -16.66 -3.86
C LYS A 428 13.98 -17.42 -3.53
N LEU A 429 13.90 -18.45 -2.69
CA LEU A 429 15.03 -19.29 -2.26
C LEU A 429 14.83 -20.75 -2.66
N ASN A 430 15.91 -21.52 -2.86
CA ASN A 430 15.80 -22.97 -3.04
C ASN A 430 15.72 -23.66 -1.69
N ARG A 431 14.81 -24.61 -1.52
CA ARG A 431 14.62 -25.43 -0.32
C ARG A 431 15.00 -26.89 -0.60
N GLU A 432 16.04 -27.36 0.07
CA GLU A 432 16.58 -28.72 -0.15
C GLU A 432 16.84 -29.47 1.17
N PRO A 433 16.83 -30.81 1.16
CA PRO A 433 17.30 -31.60 2.29
C PRO A 433 18.78 -31.32 2.59
N ARG A 434 19.14 -31.33 3.87
CA ARG A 434 20.53 -31.26 4.34
C ARG A 434 21.39 -32.32 3.68
N LYS A 435 22.66 -31.99 3.39
CA LYS A 435 23.60 -32.92 2.75
C LYS A 435 23.74 -34.23 3.55
N GLU A 436 23.71 -34.16 4.88
CA GLU A 436 23.79 -35.30 5.78
C GLU A 436 22.56 -36.22 5.66
N VAL A 437 21.38 -35.65 5.38
CA VAL A 437 20.14 -36.41 5.13
C VAL A 437 20.13 -36.97 3.71
N ALA A 438 20.65 -36.23 2.73
CA ALA A 438 20.78 -36.67 1.34
C ALA A 438 21.67 -37.93 1.18
N GLN A 439 22.60 -38.18 2.12
CA GLN A 439 23.38 -39.43 2.16
C GLN A 439 22.49 -40.69 2.28
N PHE A 440 21.27 -40.58 2.81
CA PHE A 440 20.31 -41.70 2.85
C PHE A 440 19.92 -42.17 1.44
N LEU A 441 19.88 -41.26 0.45
CA LEU A 441 19.56 -41.59 -0.94
C LEU A 441 20.74 -42.25 -1.68
N GLN A 442 21.99 -41.92 -1.32
CA GLN A 442 23.17 -42.57 -1.92
C GLN A 442 23.27 -44.06 -1.55
N ARG A 443 22.76 -44.49 -0.39
CA ARG A 443 22.73 -45.92 -0.01
C ARG A 443 21.84 -46.77 -0.93
N LEU A 444 20.87 -46.17 -1.63
CA LEU A 444 20.03 -46.88 -2.61
C LEU A 444 20.74 -47.16 -3.94
N GLN A 445 21.81 -46.41 -4.27
CA GLN A 445 22.65 -46.71 -5.44
C GLN A 445 23.70 -47.79 -5.15
N ALA A 446 24.13 -47.94 -3.89
CA ALA A 446 25.12 -48.93 -3.48
C ALA A 446 24.58 -50.37 -3.40
N THR A 447 23.28 -50.59 -3.63
CA THR A 447 22.63 -51.92 -3.63
C THR A 447 22.40 -52.50 -5.03
N LYS A 448 22.90 -51.84 -6.09
CA LYS A 448 23.02 -52.43 -7.43
C LYS A 448 24.49 -52.74 -7.72
N ASN A 449 24.99 -53.82 -7.14
CA ASN A 449 26.16 -54.56 -7.63
C ASN A 449 25.99 -56.03 -7.29
#